data_AF-A0A2M7QIY1-F1
#
_entry.id   AF-A0A2M7QIY1-F1
#
_cell.length_a   1.000
_cell.length_b   1.000
_cell.length_c   1.000
_cell.angle_alpha   90.00
_cell.angle_beta   90.00
_cell.angle_gamma   90.00
#
_symmetry.space_group_name_H-M   'P 1'
#
loop_
_entity.id
_entity.type
_entity.pdbx_description
1 polymer ?
#
loop_
_entity_poly.entity_id
_entity_poly.type
_entity_poly.pdbx_seq_one_letter_code
_entity_poly.pdbx_strand_id
1 'polypeptide(L)'
;MENLGVDPKLLLAQLINFGLFFFLFSKFIAKPFMQYIENEKKKDLERQRVSELALKQEEELEVHKKKISDKMNKEFNVAIEEARKDALELKKQLIAEAKKDAEEIVLKAEKEITTSQSLMEKEMKDKVSSLSIILVSKVLKDYLSEDIQKAVTARVISNLSQSKQN
;
A
#
# COMPACT_ATOMS: atom_id res chain seq x y z
N MET A 1 -31.00 106.26 -45.72
CA MET A 1 -31.70 104.96 -45.83
C MET A 1 -30.65 103.95 -46.23
N GLU A 2 -29.70 103.75 -45.33
CA GLU A 2 -29.61 102.54 -44.50
C GLU A 2 -28.95 101.42 -45.31
N ASN A 3 -27.64 101.59 -45.47
CA ASN A 3 -26.74 100.46 -45.54
C ASN A 3 -26.96 99.66 -44.25
N LEU A 4 -27.92 98.75 -44.26
CA LEU A 4 -27.78 97.53 -43.46
C LEU A 4 -26.38 97.04 -43.80
N GLY A 5 -25.47 97.10 -42.81
CA GLY A 5 -24.02 96.91 -42.93
C GLY A 5 -23.63 95.48 -43.31
N VAL A 6 -24.26 94.98 -44.36
CA VAL A 6 -24.34 93.61 -44.78
C VAL A 6 -24.27 93.64 -46.31
N ASP A 7 -23.06 93.40 -46.82
CA ASP A 7 -22.83 93.26 -48.25
C ASP A 7 -23.36 91.89 -48.71
N PRO A 8 -24.34 91.82 -49.65
CA PRO A 8 -24.89 90.56 -50.14
C PRO A 8 -23.83 89.63 -50.77
N LYS A 9 -22.75 90.18 -51.34
CA LYS A 9 -21.65 89.38 -51.87
C LYS A 9 -20.82 88.76 -50.75
N LEU A 10 -20.60 89.50 -49.66
CA LEU A 10 -19.91 89.01 -48.47
C LEU A 10 -20.72 87.89 -47.79
N LEU A 11 -22.04 88.06 -47.70
CA LEU A 11 -22.93 87.00 -47.19
C LEU A 11 -22.87 85.72 -48.03
N LEU A 12 -22.89 85.84 -49.36
CA LEU A 12 -22.81 84.67 -50.24
C LEU A 12 -21.45 83.96 -50.10
N ALA A 13 -20.35 84.71 -50.02
CA ALA A 13 -19.02 84.16 -49.78
C ALA A 13 -18.91 83.47 -48.41
N GLN A 14 -19.51 84.05 -47.36
CA GLN A 14 -19.56 83.47 -46.02
C GLN A 14 -20.37 82.17 -46.01
N LEU A 15 -21.49 82.11 -46.74
CA LEU A 15 -22.32 80.90 -46.85
C LEU A 15 -21.56 79.77 -47.57
N ILE A 16 -20.85 80.08 -48.66
CA ILE A 16 -20.01 79.11 -49.37
C ILE A 16 -18.88 78.61 -48.46
N ASN A 17 -18.18 79.50 -47.75
CA ASN A 17 -17.12 79.13 -46.82
C ASN A 17 -17.65 78.26 -45.66
N PHE A 18 -18.81 78.60 -45.10
CA PHE A 18 -19.45 77.80 -44.07
C PHE A 18 -19.87 76.43 -44.60
N GLY A 19 -20.41 76.35 -45.83
CA GLY A 19 -20.77 75.09 -46.47
C GLY A 19 -19.54 74.19 -46.71
N LEU A 20 -18.43 74.76 -47.19
CA LEU A 20 -17.17 74.04 -47.38
C LEU A 20 -16.61 73.54 -46.04
N PHE A 21 -16.60 74.40 -45.01
CA PHE A 21 -16.18 74.03 -43.67
C PHE A 21 -17.07 72.93 -43.08
N PHE A 22 -18.39 73.04 -43.20
CA PHE A 22 -19.34 72.04 -42.72
C PHE A 22 -19.13 70.69 -43.39
N PHE A 23 -18.89 70.68 -44.70
CA PHE A 23 -18.58 69.46 -45.44
C PHE A 23 -17.28 68.81 -44.96
N LEU A 24 -16.22 69.61 -44.78
CA LEU A 24 -14.95 69.15 -44.21
C LEU A 24 -15.13 68.63 -42.78
N PHE A 25 -15.81 69.38 -41.91
CA PHE A 25 -16.05 69.01 -40.51
C PHE A 25 -16.86 67.72 -40.39
N SER A 26 -17.95 67.60 -41.15
CA SER A 26 -18.83 66.43 -41.12
C SER A 26 -18.07 65.16 -41.53
N LYS A 27 -17.26 65.24 -42.59
CA LYS A 27 -16.51 64.09 -43.10
C LYS A 27 -15.27 63.75 -42.29
N PHE A 28 -14.50 64.76 -41.87
CA PHE A 28 -13.18 64.56 -41.24
C PHE A 28 -13.18 64.57 -39.72
N ILE A 29 -14.19 65.15 -39.06
CA ILE A 29 -14.21 65.27 -37.59
C ILE A 29 -15.41 64.51 -37.00
N ALA A 30 -16.63 64.81 -37.44
CA ALA A 30 -17.83 64.24 -36.83
C ALA A 30 -17.89 62.71 -36.98
N LYS A 31 -17.58 62.19 -38.18
CA LYS A 31 -17.57 60.75 -38.45
C LYS A 31 -16.53 59.98 -37.62
N PRO A 32 -15.23 60.33 -37.63
CA PRO A 32 -14.25 59.61 -36.81
C PRO A 32 -14.48 59.78 -35.31
N PHE A 33 -14.99 60.93 -34.85
CA PHE A 33 -15.33 61.12 -33.44
C PHE A 33 -16.46 60.19 -32.99
N MET A 34 -17.52 60.06 -33.78
CA MET A 34 -18.61 59.13 -33.46
C MET A 34 -18.14 57.67 -33.45
N GLN A 35 -17.29 57.29 -34.41
CA GLN A 35 -16.68 55.96 -34.46
C GLN A 35 -15.80 55.68 -33.23
N TYR A 36 -15.05 56.67 -32.74
CA TYR A 36 -14.26 56.54 -31.52
C TYR A 36 -15.15 56.25 -30.30
N ILE A 37 -16.23 57.01 -30.13
CA ILE A 37 -17.18 56.81 -29.02
C ILE A 37 -17.86 55.45 -29.11
N GLU A 38 -18.26 55.00 -30.30
CA GLU A 38 -18.86 53.68 -30.48
C GLU A 38 -17.86 52.56 -30.16
N ASN A 39 -16.61 52.71 -30.58
CA ASN A 39 -15.54 51.74 -30.30
C ASN A 39 -15.22 51.66 -28.80
N GLU A 40 -15.14 52.79 -28.09
CA GLU A 40 -14.93 52.78 -26.64
C GLU A 40 -16.11 52.13 -25.90
N LYS A 41 -17.36 52.45 -26.28
CA LYS A 41 -18.54 51.76 -25.73
C LYS A 41 -18.50 50.25 -25.97
N LYS A 42 -18.11 49.81 -27.17
CA LYS A 42 -17.97 48.37 -27.49
C LYS A 42 -16.89 47.72 -26.64
N LYS A 43 -15.72 48.36 -26.49
CA LYS A 43 -14.64 47.86 -25.62
C LYS A 43 -15.07 47.76 -24.16
N ASP A 44 -15.83 48.73 -23.64
CA ASP A 44 -16.32 48.69 -22.27
C ASP A 44 -17.29 47.52 -22.04
N LEU A 45 -18.22 47.31 -22.97
CA LEU A 45 -19.15 46.17 -22.92
C LEU A 45 -18.39 44.83 -23.05
N GLU A 46 -17.38 44.76 -23.91
CA GLU A 46 -16.54 43.58 -24.05
C GLU A 46 -15.74 43.31 -22.77
N ARG A 47 -15.13 44.33 -22.17
CA ARG A 47 -14.42 44.24 -20.89
C ARG A 47 -15.34 43.74 -19.77
N GLN A 48 -16.55 44.28 -19.68
CA GLN A 48 -17.55 43.83 -18.70
C GLN A 48 -17.92 42.36 -18.93
N ARG A 49 -18.20 41.98 -20.18
CA ARG A 49 -18.53 40.59 -20.52
C ARG A 49 -17.39 39.63 -20.19
N VAL A 50 -16.15 39.99 -20.51
CA VAL A 50 -14.97 39.15 -20.18
C VAL A 50 -14.82 39.01 -18.67
N SER A 51 -15.01 40.09 -17.91
CA SER A 51 -14.97 40.06 -16.44
C SER A 51 -16.04 39.13 -15.86
N GLU A 52 -17.29 39.24 -16.33
CA GLU A 52 -18.38 38.36 -15.89
C GLU A 52 -18.11 36.88 -16.23
N LEU A 53 -17.57 36.60 -17.42
CA LEU A 53 -17.19 35.25 -17.82
C LEU A 53 -16.03 34.70 -16.99
N ALA A 54 -15.08 35.55 -16.59
CA ALA A 54 -13.99 35.16 -15.71
C ALA A 54 -14.51 34.81 -14.31
N LEU A 55 -15.38 35.64 -13.74
CA LEU A 55 -15.99 35.37 -12.43
C LEU A 55 -16.81 34.08 -12.42
N LYS A 56 -17.61 33.83 -13.48
CA LYS A 56 -18.36 32.57 -13.60
C LYS A 56 -17.44 31.37 -13.71
N GLN A 57 -16.38 31.45 -14.51
CA GLN A 57 -15.39 30.37 -14.62
C GLN A 57 -14.66 30.12 -13.30
N GLU A 58 -14.36 31.17 -12.54
CA GLU A 58 -13.75 31.04 -11.22
C GLU A 58 -14.69 30.34 -10.23
N GLU A 59 -15.97 30.73 -10.19
CA GLU A 59 -16.98 30.07 -9.37
C GLU A 59 -17.16 28.59 -9.75
N GLU A 60 -17.27 28.30 -11.05
CA GLU A 60 -17.37 26.92 -11.56
C GLU A 60 -16.12 26.10 -11.18
N LEU A 61 -14.93 26.69 -11.30
CA LEU A 61 -13.68 26.05 -10.95
C LEU A 61 -13.59 25.77 -9.46
N GLU A 62 -13.99 26.70 -8.60
CA GLU A 62 -14.03 26.50 -7.14
C GLU A 62 -15.02 25.41 -6.74
N VAL A 63 -16.22 25.39 -7.34
CA VAL A 63 -17.19 24.30 -7.15
C VAL A 63 -16.61 22.96 -7.61
N HIS A 64 -15.91 22.93 -8.75
CA HIS A 64 -15.30 21.72 -9.27
C HIS A 64 -14.16 21.23 -8.37
N LYS A 65 -13.28 22.12 -7.91
CA LYS A 65 -12.21 21.81 -6.96
C LYS A 65 -12.78 21.24 -5.66
N LYS A 66 -13.82 21.86 -5.10
CA LYS A 66 -14.50 21.36 -3.90
C LYS A 66 -15.08 19.96 -4.12
N LYS A 67 -15.76 19.73 -5.24
CA LYS A 67 -16.28 18.40 -5.60
C LYS A 67 -15.18 17.35 -5.73
N ILE A 68 -14.05 17.68 -6.38
CA ILE A 68 -12.90 16.77 -6.47
C ILE A 68 -12.37 16.48 -5.07
N SER A 69 -12.13 17.50 -4.26
CA SER A 69 -11.62 17.35 -2.89
C SER A 69 -12.53 16.47 -2.04
N ASP A 70 -13.84 16.70 -2.08
CA ASP A 70 -14.82 15.90 -1.35
C ASP A 70 -14.84 14.44 -1.84
N LYS A 71 -14.74 14.23 -3.16
CA LYS A 71 -14.64 12.89 -3.75
C LYS A 71 -13.36 12.17 -3.32
N MET A 72 -12.22 12.85 -3.40
CA MET A 72 -10.92 12.30 -2.97
C MET A 72 -10.93 11.95 -1.48
N ASN A 73 -11.49 12.81 -0.62
CA ASN A 73 -11.60 12.52 0.81
C ASN A 73 -12.47 11.29 1.07
N LYS A 74 -13.59 11.12 0.34
CA LYS A 74 -14.44 9.93 0.44
C LYS A 74 -13.69 8.67 -0.01
N GLU A 75 -13.06 8.70 -1.18
CA GLU A 75 -12.30 7.57 -1.72
C GLU A 75 -11.13 7.18 -0.80
N PHE A 76 -10.42 8.17 -0.26
CA PHE A 76 -9.34 7.95 0.69
C PHE A 76 -9.83 7.29 1.99
N ASN A 77 -10.95 7.75 2.54
CA ASN A 77 -11.54 7.15 3.73
C ASN A 77 -11.98 5.71 3.47
N VAL A 78 -12.59 5.42 2.31
CA VAL A 78 -12.96 4.05 1.92
C VAL A 78 -11.71 3.18 1.81
N ALA A 79 -10.67 3.65 1.13
CA ALA A 79 -9.42 2.91 0.97
C ALA A 79 -8.73 2.62 2.32
N ILE A 80 -8.77 3.58 3.27
CA ILE A 80 -8.24 3.36 4.63
C ILE A 80 -9.04 2.31 5.38
N GLU A 81 -10.37 2.35 5.30
CA GLU A 81 -11.21 1.38 6.00
C GLU A 81 -11.06 -0.04 5.41
N GLU A 82 -10.94 -0.16 4.09
CA GLU A 82 -10.61 -1.42 3.42
C GLU A 82 -9.23 -1.94 3.85
N ALA A 83 -8.19 -1.10 3.81
CA ALA A 83 -6.86 -1.47 4.26
C ALA A 83 -6.82 -1.90 5.74
N ARG A 84 -7.60 -1.25 6.60
CA ARG A 84 -7.75 -1.65 8.01
C ARG A 84 -8.41 -3.02 8.14
N LYS A 85 -9.47 -3.27 7.37
CA LYS A 85 -10.16 -4.56 7.36
C LYS A 85 -9.24 -5.67 6.89
N ASP A 86 -8.52 -5.46 5.80
CA ASP A 86 -7.57 -6.42 5.23
C ASP A 86 -6.42 -6.69 6.20
N ALA A 87 -5.88 -5.66 6.84
CA ALA A 87 -4.85 -5.81 7.86
C ALA A 87 -5.34 -6.64 9.06
N LEU A 88 -6.60 -6.45 9.49
CA LEU A 88 -7.18 -7.24 10.58
C LEU A 88 -7.40 -8.70 10.16
N GLU A 89 -7.81 -8.95 8.92
CA GLU A 89 -7.97 -10.29 8.39
C GLU A 89 -6.63 -11.01 8.26
N LEU A 90 -5.64 -10.36 7.66
CA LEU A 90 -4.27 -10.86 7.56
C LEU A 90 -3.68 -11.16 8.94
N LYS A 91 -3.88 -10.27 9.92
CA LYS A 91 -3.45 -10.51 11.30
C LYS A 91 -4.09 -11.77 11.88
N LYS A 92 -5.39 -11.99 11.66
CA LYS A 92 -6.08 -13.20 12.13
C LYS A 92 -5.52 -14.46 11.45
N GLN A 93 -5.28 -14.40 10.14
CA GLN A 93 -4.69 -15.50 9.38
C GLN A 93 -3.29 -15.84 9.90
N LEU A 94 -2.42 -14.85 10.06
CA LEU A 94 -1.07 -15.04 10.58
C LEU A 94 -1.06 -15.61 12.00
N ILE A 95 -1.97 -15.17 12.88
CA ILE A 95 -2.08 -15.73 14.23
C ILE A 95 -2.57 -17.19 14.17
N ALA A 96 -3.50 -17.51 13.27
CA ALA A 96 -4.00 -18.88 13.12
C ALA A 96 -2.91 -19.82 12.56
N GLU A 97 -2.15 -19.36 11.57
CA GLU A 97 -1.01 -20.08 11.00
C GLU A 97 0.08 -20.29 12.04
N ALA A 98 0.48 -19.23 12.77
CA ALA A 98 1.47 -19.35 13.84
C ALA A 98 1.06 -20.32 14.95
N LYS A 99 -0.24 -20.39 15.29
CA LYS A 99 -0.76 -21.37 16.25
C LYS A 99 -0.65 -22.79 15.70
N LYS A 100 -1.03 -23.00 14.45
CA LYS A 100 -0.93 -24.30 13.78
C LYS A 100 0.52 -24.78 13.71
N ASP A 101 1.44 -23.89 13.35
CA ASP A 101 2.87 -24.20 13.29
C ASP A 101 3.42 -24.55 14.68
N ALA A 102 3.00 -23.79 15.71
CA ALA A 102 3.37 -24.09 17.10
C ALA A 102 2.85 -25.47 17.55
N GLU A 103 1.60 -25.81 17.23
CA GLU A 103 1.03 -27.14 17.51
C GLU A 103 1.80 -28.25 16.78
N GLU A 104 2.16 -28.05 15.51
CA GLU A 104 2.95 -29.01 14.73
C GLU A 104 4.36 -29.21 15.32
N ILE A 105 5.01 -28.12 15.75
CA ILE A 105 6.32 -28.17 16.43
C ILE A 105 6.22 -28.97 17.72
N VAL A 106 5.19 -28.74 18.54
CA VAL A 106 4.98 -29.47 19.80
C VAL A 106 4.76 -30.95 19.53
N LEU A 107 3.87 -31.31 18.61
CA LEU A 107 3.60 -32.70 18.24
C LEU A 107 4.86 -33.41 17.72
N LYS A 108 5.66 -32.72 16.92
CA LYS A 108 6.93 -33.25 16.43
C LYS A 108 7.92 -33.47 17.58
N ALA A 109 8.05 -32.50 18.49
CA ALA A 109 8.92 -32.61 19.65
C ALA A 109 8.50 -33.75 20.58
N GLU A 110 7.20 -33.93 20.84
CA GLU A 110 6.67 -35.04 21.62
C GLU A 110 7.03 -36.40 21.00
N LYS A 111 6.84 -36.52 19.67
CA LYS A 111 7.21 -37.73 18.93
C LYS A 111 8.71 -38.02 18.98
N GLU A 112 9.55 -36.99 18.86
CA GLU A 112 11.00 -37.10 18.99
C GLU A 112 11.41 -37.52 20.40
N ILE A 113 10.77 -36.96 21.44
CA ILE A 113 10.98 -37.34 22.84
C ILE A 113 10.63 -38.82 23.07
N THR A 114 9.46 -39.27 22.63
CA THR A 114 9.06 -40.69 22.78
C THR A 114 10.04 -41.62 22.07
N THR A 115 10.49 -41.24 20.87
CA THR A 115 11.48 -42.03 20.11
C THR A 115 12.82 -42.07 20.85
N SER A 116 13.29 -40.94 21.37
CA SER A 116 14.52 -40.82 22.14
C SER A 116 14.47 -41.63 23.45
N GLN A 117 13.35 -41.57 24.18
CA GLN A 117 13.13 -42.38 25.39
C GLN A 117 13.23 -43.88 25.10
N SER A 118 12.59 -44.36 24.03
CA SER A 118 12.66 -45.76 23.62
C SER A 118 14.10 -46.19 23.28
N LEU A 119 14.85 -45.33 22.59
CA LEU A 119 16.27 -45.56 22.28
C LEU A 119 17.13 -45.60 23.55
N MET A 120 16.92 -44.65 24.47
CA MET A 120 17.63 -44.60 25.76
C MET A 120 17.34 -45.82 26.63
N GLU A 121 16.09 -46.28 26.71
CA GLU A 121 15.73 -47.51 27.44
C GLU A 121 16.45 -48.73 26.88
N LYS A 122 16.52 -48.85 25.55
CA LYS A 122 17.25 -49.95 24.89
C LYS A 122 18.74 -49.87 25.21
N GLU A 123 19.35 -48.70 25.07
CA GLU A 123 20.77 -48.49 25.38
C GLU A 123 21.08 -48.77 26.86
N MET A 124 20.19 -48.38 27.78
CA MET A 124 20.31 -48.70 29.20
C MET A 124 20.26 -50.21 29.46
N LYS A 125 19.31 -50.93 28.85
CA LYS A 125 19.22 -52.40 28.96
C LYS A 125 20.50 -53.06 28.48
N ASP A 126 21.01 -52.65 27.32
CA ASP A 126 22.26 -53.18 26.75
C ASP A 126 23.46 -52.91 27.68
N LYS A 127 23.57 -51.68 28.22
CA LYS A 127 24.62 -51.34 29.20
C LYS A 127 24.52 -52.16 30.47
N VAL A 128 23.33 -52.30 31.06
CA VAL A 128 23.12 -53.12 32.27
C VAL A 128 23.49 -54.58 32.02
N SER A 129 23.03 -55.18 30.92
CA SER A 129 23.39 -56.55 30.54
C SER A 129 24.91 -56.72 30.40
N SER A 130 25.59 -55.77 29.75
CA SER A 130 27.05 -55.80 29.62
C SER A 130 27.77 -55.73 30.98
N LEU A 131 27.34 -54.85 31.88
CA LEU A 131 27.88 -54.72 33.24
C LEU A 131 27.63 -55.97 34.07
N SER A 132 26.44 -56.58 33.97
CA SER A 132 26.14 -57.85 34.65
C SER A 132 27.06 -58.97 34.18
N ILE A 133 27.33 -59.08 32.86
CA ILE A 133 28.26 -60.07 32.32
C ILE A 133 29.68 -59.83 32.85
N ILE A 134 30.14 -58.58 32.88
CA ILE A 134 31.46 -58.23 33.42
C ILE A 134 31.56 -58.58 34.91
N LEU A 135 30.53 -58.25 35.71
CA LEU A 135 30.49 -58.55 37.13
C LEU A 135 30.49 -60.06 37.39
N VAL A 136 29.64 -60.81 36.69
CA VAL A 136 29.60 -62.28 36.80
C VAL A 136 30.93 -62.88 36.41
N SER A 137 31.54 -62.42 35.31
CA SER A 137 32.86 -62.89 34.86
C SER A 137 33.94 -62.63 35.91
N LYS A 138 33.90 -61.47 36.57
CA LYS A 138 34.87 -61.11 37.61
C LYS A 138 34.67 -61.91 38.90
N VAL A 139 33.42 -62.01 39.39
CA VAL A 139 33.09 -62.80 40.58
C VAL A 139 33.41 -64.28 40.37
N LEU A 140 33.05 -64.84 39.21
CA LEU A 140 33.40 -66.22 38.89
C LEU A 140 34.91 -66.42 38.86
N LYS A 141 35.69 -65.50 38.29
CA LYS A 141 37.16 -65.59 38.28
C LYS A 141 37.76 -65.56 39.69
N ASP A 142 37.21 -64.77 40.60
CA ASP A 142 37.73 -64.59 41.95
C ASP A 142 37.33 -65.73 42.91
N TYR A 143 36.24 -66.46 42.64
CA TYR A 143 35.68 -67.51 43.51
C TYR A 143 35.74 -68.94 42.95
N LEU A 144 36.29 -69.17 41.75
CA LEU A 144 36.41 -70.53 41.19
C LEU A 144 37.58 -71.30 41.82
N SER A 145 37.26 -72.28 42.67
CA SER A 145 38.21 -73.33 43.06
C SER A 145 38.28 -74.44 42.00
N GLU A 146 39.37 -75.22 41.97
CA GLU A 146 39.53 -76.35 41.02
C GLU A 146 38.36 -77.35 41.08
N ASP A 147 37.80 -77.58 42.26
CA ASP A 147 36.68 -78.51 42.45
C ASP A 147 35.38 -78.01 41.83
N ILE A 148 35.08 -76.71 41.96
CA ILE A 148 33.91 -76.07 41.32
C ILE A 148 34.10 -76.06 39.80
N GLN A 149 35.33 -75.83 39.33
CA GLN A 149 35.65 -75.83 37.90
C GLN A 149 35.38 -77.22 37.28
N LYS A 150 35.86 -78.30 37.91
CA LYS A 150 35.60 -79.69 37.48
C LYS A 150 34.10 -80.03 37.49
N ALA A 151 33.38 -79.62 38.53
CA ALA A 151 31.93 -79.86 38.65
C ALA A 151 31.11 -79.12 37.57
N VAL A 152 31.45 -77.86 37.29
CA VAL A 152 30.81 -77.06 36.23
C VAL A 152 31.10 -77.67 34.85
N THR A 153 32.35 -78.04 34.56
CA THR A 153 32.72 -78.69 33.28
C THR A 153 31.98 -80.00 33.07
N ALA A 154 31.87 -80.85 34.11
CA ALA A 154 31.10 -82.09 34.04
C ALA A 154 29.61 -81.83 33.74
N ARG A 155 29.02 -80.79 34.36
CA ARG A 155 27.62 -80.39 34.13
C ARG A 155 27.37 -79.86 32.72
N VAL A 156 28.30 -79.06 32.19
CA VAL A 156 28.22 -78.54 30.81
C VAL A 156 28.32 -79.68 29.79
N ILE A 157 29.24 -80.63 29.99
CA ILE A 157 29.38 -81.81 29.11
C ILE A 157 28.12 -82.67 29.15
N SER A 158 27.52 -82.86 30.34
CA SER A 158 26.25 -83.58 30.49
C SER A 158 25.09 -82.91 29.73
N ASN A 159 24.93 -81.59 29.86
CA ASN A 159 23.86 -80.85 29.20
C ASN A 159 24.03 -80.79 27.67
N LEU A 160 25.27 -80.67 27.17
CA LEU A 160 25.57 -80.74 25.74
C LEU A 160 25.29 -82.13 25.15
N SER A 161 25.46 -83.18 25.95
CA SER A 161 25.13 -84.55 25.55
C SER A 161 23.61 -84.78 25.48
N GLN A 162 22.84 -84.15 26.38
CA GLN A 162 21.37 -84.20 26.35
C GLN A 162 20.74 -83.37 25.22
N SER A 163 21.33 -82.21 24.88
CA SER A 163 20.87 -81.39 23.75
C SER A 163 21.16 -82.01 22.36
N LYS A 164 22.01 -83.03 22.28
CA LYS A 164 22.30 -83.77 21.04
C LYS A 164 21.44 -85.02 20.85
N GLN A 165 20.63 -85.39 21.85
CA GLN A 165 19.73 -86.55 21.82
C GLN A 165 18.25 -86.19 21.57
N ASN A 166 17.93 -84.90 21.45
CA ASN A 166 16.69 -84.37 20.89
C ASN A 166 17.01 -83.61 19.60
#